data_AF-A0A7S3DWU5-F1
#
_entry.id   AF-A0A7S3DWU5-F1
#
_cell.length_a   1.000
_cell.length_b   1.000
_cell.length_c   1.000
_cell.angle_alpha   90.00
_cell.angle_beta   90.00
_cell.angle_gamma   90.00
#
_symmetry.space_group_name_H-M   'P 1'
#
loop_
_entity.id
_entity.type
_entity.pdbx_description
1 polymer ?
#
loop_
_entity_poly.entity_id
_entity_poly.type
_entity_poly.pdbx_seq_one_letter_code
_entity_poly.pdbx_strand_id
1 'polypeptide(L)'
;MHGYIVALFSFVGAAVGFSQVHTSASVNCFQHQSTSSCPSSQRRRHGTRLSMVRNIDLPECLVFYGMPSDFFSKDDSYLMSLFQECQDTDTAVIVLPDETSTAVKKDYSHLPVDVTIHEPQSCAPNPQDLFEALNSIIVQPRPFGGSAGFGAKQYADPERVPLAARTVVFCQTLDQTRAARYCGMRVLCFQDNDFADAIISEVDF
;
A
#
# COMPACT_ATOMS: atom_id res chain seq x y z
N MET A 1 21.18 -7.80 1.79
CA MET A 1 20.42 -6.86 0.95
C MET A 1 18.96 -7.31 0.90
N HIS A 2 18.18 -7.05 1.95
CA HIS A 2 16.76 -7.43 2.11
C HIS A 2 16.03 -6.28 2.85
N GLY A 3 16.37 -5.04 2.49
CA GLY A 3 16.16 -3.88 3.35
C GLY A 3 15.21 -2.83 2.80
N TYR A 4 14.93 -2.79 1.51
CA TYR A 4 14.33 -1.61 0.88
C TYR A 4 12.81 -1.64 0.94
N ILE A 5 12.19 -2.78 0.61
CA ILE A 5 10.77 -3.02 0.86
C ILE A 5 10.51 -2.85 2.36
N VAL A 6 11.30 -3.52 3.21
CA VAL A 6 11.12 -3.43 4.67
C VAL A 6 11.30 -2.00 5.20
N ALA A 7 12.23 -1.19 4.67
CA ALA A 7 12.41 0.20 5.08
C ALA A 7 11.24 1.10 4.61
N LEU A 8 10.83 0.96 3.34
CA LEU A 8 9.67 1.68 2.79
C LEU A 8 8.41 1.39 3.62
N PHE A 9 8.20 0.12 3.98
CA PHE A 9 7.05 -0.30 4.77
C PHE A 9 7.18 0.02 6.26
N SER A 10 8.38 -0.02 6.83
CA SER A 10 8.63 0.40 8.23
C SER A 10 8.34 1.89 8.42
N PHE A 11 8.64 2.71 7.42
CA PHE A 11 8.34 4.14 7.41
C PHE A 11 6.83 4.40 7.35
N VAL A 12 6.11 3.72 6.45
CA VAL A 12 4.65 3.79 6.34
C VAL A 12 3.97 3.27 7.61
N GLY A 13 4.44 2.15 8.17
CA GLY A 13 3.91 1.59 9.42
C GLY A 13 4.09 2.50 10.64
N ALA A 14 5.14 3.34 10.66
CA ALA A 14 5.35 4.33 11.72
C ALA A 14 4.52 5.61 11.52
N ALA A 15 4.25 6.01 10.26
CA ALA A 15 3.47 7.21 9.91
C ALA A 15 1.95 7.00 10.00
N VAL A 16 1.45 5.77 9.80
CA VAL A 16 0.03 5.42 9.96
C VAL A 16 -0.31 5.24 11.46
N GLY A 17 -0.02 6.26 12.26
CA GLY A 17 -0.67 6.47 13.53
C GLY A 17 -2.12 6.87 13.25
N PHE A 18 -3.05 5.92 13.43
CA PHE A 18 -4.50 6.07 13.40
C PHE A 18 -4.97 7.52 13.70
N SER A 19 -5.23 8.29 12.65
CA SER A 19 -6.05 9.49 12.76
C SER A 19 -7.49 9.02 12.68
N GLN A 20 -8.12 8.82 13.85
CA GLN A 20 -9.57 8.62 13.93
C GLN A 20 -10.23 9.87 13.35
N VAL A 21 -10.75 9.77 12.13
CA VAL A 21 -11.70 10.74 11.61
C VAL A 21 -12.96 10.62 12.46
N HIS A 22 -13.13 11.55 13.39
CA HIS A 22 -14.38 11.75 14.11
C HIS A 22 -15.45 12.23 13.11
N THR A 23 -16.22 11.30 12.56
CA THR A 23 -17.54 11.62 12.00
C THR A 23 -18.50 11.83 13.16
N SER A 24 -18.75 13.11 13.49
CA SER A 24 -19.79 13.51 14.43
C SER A 24 -21.17 13.32 13.79
N ALA A 25 -21.75 12.14 13.94
CA ALA A 25 -23.17 11.90 13.77
C ALA A 25 -23.84 11.97 15.15
N SER A 26 -24.57 13.06 15.39
CA SER A 26 -25.36 13.28 16.60
C SER A 26 -26.60 12.38 16.60
N VAL A 27 -26.61 11.37 17.47
CA VAL A 27 -27.83 10.65 17.86
C VAL A 27 -28.08 10.96 19.33
N ASN A 28 -29.13 11.75 19.57
CA ASN A 28 -29.64 12.04 20.91
C ASN A 28 -30.24 10.76 21.50
N CYS A 29 -29.62 10.20 22.54
CA CYS A 29 -30.25 9.22 23.42
C CYS A 29 -30.19 9.69 24.87
N PHE A 30 -31.32 9.47 25.51
CA PHE A 30 -31.79 10.04 26.76
C PHE A 30 -30.98 9.58 27.99
N GLN A 31 -30.96 10.45 29.00
CA GLN A 31 -30.30 10.30 30.29
C GLN A 31 -30.76 9.07 31.10
N HIS A 32 -29.82 8.44 31.79
CA HIS A 32 -30.05 7.96 33.15
C HIS A 32 -28.80 8.17 34.01
N GLN A 33 -28.96 8.97 35.06
CA GLN A 33 -27.93 9.30 36.04
C GLN A 33 -27.75 8.12 37.01
N SER A 34 -26.51 7.82 37.36
CA SER A 34 -26.16 7.09 38.59
C SER A 34 -24.78 7.54 39.04
N THR A 35 -24.77 8.27 40.16
CA THR A 35 -23.62 8.84 40.83
C THR A 35 -22.90 7.78 41.67
N SER A 36 -21.60 7.60 41.46
CA SER A 36 -20.70 7.12 42.52
C SER A 36 -19.28 7.63 42.26
N SER A 37 -18.88 8.61 43.06
CA SER A 37 -17.55 9.20 43.07
C SER A 37 -16.68 8.49 44.11
N CYS A 38 -15.61 7.84 43.66
CA CYS A 38 -14.48 7.45 44.50
C CYS A 38 -13.25 8.25 44.05
N PRO A 39 -12.54 8.98 44.94
CA PRO A 39 -11.36 9.72 44.55
C PRO A 39 -10.18 8.75 44.47
N SER A 40 -9.92 8.21 43.28
CA SER A 40 -8.72 7.44 43.02
C SER A 40 -7.57 8.39 42.69
N SER A 41 -6.52 8.26 43.52
CA SER A 41 -5.23 8.93 43.42
C SER A 41 -4.70 8.96 41.98
N GLN A 42 -4.44 10.16 41.46
CA GLN A 42 -3.78 10.39 40.17
C GLN A 42 -2.32 9.91 40.22
N ARG A 43 -2.11 8.60 40.07
CA ARG A 43 -0.83 8.08 39.56
C ARG A 43 -0.85 8.30 38.06
N ARG A 44 -0.19 9.36 37.60
CA ARG A 44 0.25 9.51 36.20
C ARG A 44 1.12 8.31 35.84
N ARG A 45 0.48 7.23 35.39
CA ARG A 45 1.17 6.21 34.62
C ARG A 45 1.47 6.88 33.29
N HIS A 46 2.72 7.31 33.10
CA HIS A 46 3.28 7.34 31.76
C HIS A 46 3.19 5.90 31.26
N GLY A 47 2.05 5.58 30.63
CA GLY A 47 1.94 4.39 29.82
C GLY A 47 2.98 4.58 28.73
N THR A 48 4.13 3.93 28.87
CA THR A 48 4.92 3.53 27.71
C THR A 48 3.93 2.78 26.83
N ARG A 49 3.41 3.50 25.82
CA ARG A 49 2.57 2.92 24.78
C ARG A 49 3.53 2.00 24.04
N LEU A 50 3.64 0.77 24.52
CA LEU A 50 4.24 -0.33 23.79
C LEU A 50 3.40 -0.46 22.53
N SER A 51 3.78 0.30 21.51
CA SER A 51 3.40 0.04 20.15
C SER A 51 4.08 -1.28 19.83
N MET A 52 3.33 -2.38 19.90
CA MET A 52 3.75 -3.57 19.16
C MET A 52 3.83 -3.11 17.71
N VAL A 53 5.05 -2.89 17.23
CA VAL A 53 5.32 -2.78 15.80
C VAL A 53 4.89 -4.12 15.24
N ARG A 54 3.68 -4.17 14.67
CA ARG A 54 3.22 -5.36 13.97
C ARG A 54 4.27 -5.63 12.90
N ASN A 55 4.66 -6.88 12.69
CA ASN A 55 5.30 -7.28 11.44
C ASN A 55 4.41 -6.69 10.33
N ILE A 56 4.93 -5.70 9.61
CA ILE A 56 4.16 -5.08 8.55
C ILE A 56 4.07 -6.15 7.48
N ASP A 57 2.84 -6.54 7.16
CA ASP A 57 2.59 -7.47 6.08
C ASP A 57 3.28 -6.96 4.83
N LEU A 58 4.12 -7.81 4.23
CA LEU A 58 4.66 -7.53 2.92
C LEU A 58 3.49 -7.34 1.95
N PRO A 59 3.58 -6.37 1.02
CA PRO A 59 2.57 -6.20 0.01
C PRO A 59 2.44 -7.47 -0.84
N GLU A 60 1.21 -7.83 -1.17
CA GLU A 60 0.92 -8.90 -2.13
C GLU A 60 1.10 -8.40 -3.56
N CYS A 61 0.87 -7.09 -3.78
CA CYS A 61 1.00 -6.46 -5.08
C CYS A 61 1.46 -5.00 -4.96
N LEU A 62 2.34 -4.58 -5.87
CA LEU A 62 2.69 -3.19 -6.13
C LEU A 62 2.09 -2.75 -7.46
N VAL A 63 1.51 -1.56 -7.48
CA VAL A 63 0.89 -0.98 -8.67
C VAL A 63 1.50 0.38 -8.95
N PHE A 64 2.09 0.56 -10.12
CA PHE A 64 2.56 1.86 -10.60
C PHE A 64 1.48 2.49 -11.47
N TYR A 65 0.75 3.45 -10.90
CA TYR A 65 -0.43 4.03 -11.53
C TYR A 65 -0.14 5.38 -12.17
N GLY A 66 -0.21 5.42 -13.50
CA GLY A 66 -0.01 6.62 -14.31
C GLY A 66 1.42 7.16 -14.28
N MET A 67 2.40 6.31 -14.00
CA MET A 67 3.81 6.70 -14.00
C MET A 67 4.31 6.90 -15.44
N PRO A 68 5.14 7.94 -15.70
CA PRO A 68 5.74 8.14 -17.02
C PRO A 68 6.70 6.99 -17.34
N SER A 69 6.87 6.67 -18.63
CA SER A 69 7.82 5.63 -19.07
C SER A 69 9.24 5.90 -18.60
N ASP A 70 9.62 7.18 -18.51
CA ASP A 70 10.96 7.62 -18.11
C ASP A 70 11.27 7.27 -16.65
N PHE A 71 10.23 7.07 -15.83
CA PHE A 71 10.39 6.57 -14.45
C PHE A 71 10.98 5.15 -14.41
N PHE A 72 10.79 4.37 -15.48
CA PHE A 72 11.30 3.00 -15.58
C PHE A 72 12.66 2.91 -16.28
N SER A 73 13.36 4.04 -16.48
CA SER A 73 14.62 4.07 -17.22
C SER A 73 15.61 2.98 -16.73
N LYS A 74 16.27 2.33 -17.70
CA LYS A 74 17.23 1.23 -17.46
C LYS A 74 18.40 1.62 -16.56
N ASP A 75 18.72 2.91 -16.49
CA ASP A 75 19.83 3.42 -15.68
C ASP A 75 19.49 3.52 -14.18
N ASP A 76 18.23 3.33 -13.81
CA ASP A 76 17.81 3.37 -12.42
C ASP A 76 18.09 2.03 -11.72
N SER A 77 19.30 1.92 -11.15
CA SER A 77 19.73 0.74 -10.39
C SER A 77 18.81 0.41 -9.21
N TYR A 78 18.11 1.42 -8.70
CA TYR A 78 17.28 1.31 -7.52
C TYR A 78 15.95 0.63 -7.82
N LEU A 79 15.29 1.05 -8.89
CA LEU A 79 14.05 0.45 -9.35
C LEU A 79 14.25 -1.03 -9.71
N MET A 80 15.39 -1.36 -10.34
CA MET A 80 15.74 -2.74 -10.64
C MET A 80 15.98 -3.56 -9.36
N SER A 81 16.62 -2.96 -8.34
CA SER A 81 16.75 -3.61 -7.03
C SER A 81 15.40 -3.84 -6.36
N LEU A 82 14.45 -2.90 -6.49
CA LEU A 82 13.09 -3.06 -5.98
C LEU A 82 12.36 -4.20 -6.67
N PHE A 83 12.45 -4.30 -8.01
CA PHE A 83 11.83 -5.41 -8.75
C PHE A 83 12.45 -6.75 -8.40
N GLN A 84 13.77 -6.81 -8.21
CA GLN A 84 14.43 -8.03 -7.74
C GLN A 84 13.92 -8.42 -6.35
N GLU A 85 13.78 -7.46 -5.43
CA GLU A 85 13.23 -7.74 -4.10
C GLU A 85 11.78 -8.23 -4.18
N CYS A 86 10.95 -7.65 -5.08
CA CYS A 86 9.58 -8.11 -5.30
C CYS A 86 9.55 -9.56 -5.82
N GLN A 87 10.46 -9.92 -6.71
CA GLN A 87 10.60 -11.29 -7.21
C GLN A 87 11.01 -12.24 -6.07
N ASP A 88 11.99 -11.85 -5.26
CA ASP A 88 12.45 -12.64 -4.12
C ASP A 88 11.34 -12.82 -3.06
N THR A 89 10.38 -11.89 -2.98
CA THR A 89 9.25 -11.93 -2.04
C THR A 89 7.94 -12.47 -2.61
N ASP A 90 7.91 -12.89 -3.89
CA ASP A 90 6.68 -13.24 -4.62
C ASP A 90 5.61 -12.13 -4.60
N THR A 91 6.05 -10.87 -4.58
CA THR A 91 5.17 -9.70 -4.67
C THR A 91 4.92 -9.37 -6.13
N ALA A 92 3.66 -9.42 -6.56
CA ALA A 92 3.32 -9.10 -7.94
C ALA A 92 3.50 -7.61 -8.24
N VAL A 93 3.91 -7.28 -9.46
CA VAL A 93 4.09 -5.89 -9.90
C VAL A 93 3.22 -5.62 -11.11
N ILE A 94 2.40 -4.57 -11.03
CA ILE A 94 1.55 -4.10 -12.12
C ILE A 94 1.95 -2.68 -12.51
N VAL A 95 2.01 -2.40 -13.81
CA VAL A 95 2.17 -1.05 -14.36
C VAL A 95 0.91 -0.67 -15.12
N LEU A 96 0.24 0.40 -14.69
CA LEU A 96 -0.88 1.02 -15.41
C LEU A 96 -0.37 2.33 -16.02
N PRO A 97 -0.01 2.37 -17.31
CA PRO A 97 0.47 3.57 -17.96
C PRO A 97 -0.62 4.64 -18.08
N ASP A 98 -0.25 5.92 -18.03
CA ASP A 98 -1.19 7.00 -18.33
C ASP A 98 -1.46 7.11 -19.85
N GLU A 99 -2.74 7.14 -20.25
CA GLU A 99 -3.21 7.23 -21.64
C GLU A 99 -2.94 8.59 -22.30
N THR A 100 -2.76 9.65 -21.49
CA THR A 100 -2.65 11.02 -22.01
C THR A 100 -1.47 11.21 -22.98
N SER A 101 -0.47 10.31 -22.96
CA SER A 101 0.65 10.29 -23.90
C SER A 101 0.30 9.55 -25.21
N THR A 102 -0.63 10.11 -25.99
CA THR A 102 -1.21 9.56 -27.22
C THR A 102 -0.27 9.42 -28.44
N ALA A 103 1.07 9.42 -28.30
CA ALA A 103 1.95 9.41 -29.49
C ALA A 103 3.26 8.62 -29.37
N VAL A 104 3.66 8.17 -28.19
CA VAL A 104 4.93 7.46 -28.04
C VAL A 104 4.64 6.05 -27.58
N LYS A 105 4.96 5.07 -28.42
CA LYS A 105 4.99 3.66 -28.06
C LYS A 105 5.96 3.52 -26.87
N LYS A 106 5.43 3.48 -25.66
CA LYS A 106 6.23 3.39 -24.43
C LYS A 106 6.97 2.06 -24.46
N ASP A 107 8.28 2.11 -24.47
CA ASP A 107 9.12 0.92 -24.53
C ASP A 107 9.31 0.36 -23.12
N TYR A 108 8.56 -0.69 -22.81
CA TYR A 108 8.66 -1.43 -21.55
C TYR A 108 9.48 -2.73 -21.70
N SER A 109 10.23 -2.89 -22.79
CA SER A 109 10.98 -4.13 -23.06
C SER A 109 12.10 -4.42 -22.06
N HIS A 110 12.52 -3.41 -21.30
CA HIS A 110 13.56 -3.51 -20.27
C HIS A 110 13.00 -3.96 -18.90
N LEU A 111 11.67 -3.96 -18.73
CA LEU A 111 11.06 -4.41 -17.48
C LEU A 111 11.24 -5.93 -17.33
N PRO A 112 11.40 -6.42 -16.09
CA PRO A 112 11.44 -7.86 -15.82
C PRO A 112 10.18 -8.58 -16.35
N VAL A 113 10.33 -9.85 -16.71
CA VAL A 113 9.26 -10.68 -17.29
C VAL A 113 8.03 -10.80 -16.36
N ASP A 114 8.24 -10.69 -15.06
CA ASP A 114 7.18 -10.86 -14.04
C ASP A 114 6.36 -9.59 -13.80
N VAL A 115 6.61 -8.51 -14.54
CA VAL A 115 5.84 -7.26 -14.46
C VAL A 115 4.66 -7.28 -15.43
N THR A 116 3.45 -7.18 -14.90
CA THR A 116 2.21 -7.14 -15.71
C THR A 116 1.89 -5.71 -16.12
N ILE A 117 1.81 -5.45 -17.42
CA ILE A 117 1.38 -4.15 -17.94
C ILE A 117 -0.12 -4.24 -18.24
N HIS A 118 -0.91 -3.39 -17.59
CA HIS A 118 -2.35 -3.32 -17.79
C HIS A 118 -2.73 -2.03 -18.50
N GLU A 119 -3.17 -2.13 -19.75
CA GLU A 119 -3.64 -0.98 -20.51
C GLU A 119 -5.01 -0.54 -19.95
N PRO A 120 -5.14 0.72 -19.49
CA PRO A 120 -6.43 1.24 -19.05
C PRO A 120 -7.46 1.23 -20.18
N GLN A 121 -8.74 1.11 -19.82
CA GLN A 121 -9.84 1.09 -20.80
C GLN A 121 -10.59 2.41 -20.87
N SER A 122 -10.37 3.29 -19.91
CA SER A 122 -11.16 4.51 -19.73
C SER A 122 -10.29 5.76 -19.65
N CYS A 123 -10.79 6.86 -20.21
CA CYS A 123 -10.12 8.15 -20.11
C CYS A 123 -10.27 8.71 -18.68
N ALA A 124 -9.15 9.25 -18.16
CA ALA A 124 -8.96 9.75 -16.79
C ALA A 124 -8.80 8.64 -15.75
N PRO A 125 -8.11 8.90 -14.61
CA PRO A 125 -7.85 7.85 -13.63
C PRO A 125 -9.15 7.28 -13.05
N ASN A 126 -9.49 6.06 -13.47
CA ASN A 126 -10.69 5.34 -13.06
C ASN A 126 -10.34 4.21 -12.08
N PRO A 127 -11.04 4.11 -10.93
CA PRO A 127 -10.87 2.98 -10.01
C PRO A 127 -11.18 1.62 -10.64
N GLN A 128 -12.02 1.57 -11.69
CA GLN A 128 -12.33 0.32 -12.38
C GLN A 128 -11.08 -0.30 -13.03
N ASP A 129 -10.23 0.52 -13.67
CA ASP A 129 -8.99 0.03 -14.31
C ASP A 129 -8.05 -0.59 -13.26
N LEU A 130 -7.94 0.00 -12.07
CA LEU A 130 -7.17 -0.57 -10.96
C LEU A 130 -7.75 -1.92 -10.48
N PHE A 131 -9.08 -2.03 -10.41
CA PHE A 131 -9.74 -3.25 -10.00
C PHE A 131 -9.57 -4.36 -11.05
N GLU A 132 -9.72 -4.04 -12.33
CA GLU A 132 -9.51 -4.99 -13.43
C GLU A 132 -8.05 -5.43 -13.51
N ALA A 133 -7.11 -4.50 -13.37
CA ALA A 133 -5.69 -4.81 -13.31
C ALA A 133 -5.37 -5.76 -12.15
N LEU A 134 -5.90 -5.50 -10.95
CA LEU A 134 -5.70 -6.38 -9.80
C LEU A 134 -6.26 -7.79 -10.05
N ASN A 135 -7.45 -7.89 -10.64
CA ASN A 135 -8.09 -9.18 -10.97
C ASN A 135 -7.42 -9.91 -12.15
N SER A 136 -6.53 -9.25 -12.89
CA SER A 136 -5.79 -9.88 -13.99
C SER A 136 -4.66 -10.79 -13.52
N ILE A 137 -4.27 -10.69 -12.24
CA ILE A 137 -3.19 -11.48 -11.65
C ILE A 137 -3.70 -12.40 -10.53
N ILE A 138 -3.00 -13.52 -10.38
CA ILE A 138 -3.21 -14.48 -9.31
C ILE A 138 -1.89 -14.57 -8.55
N VAL A 139 -1.96 -14.47 -7.23
CA VAL A 139 -0.80 -14.60 -6.34
C VAL A 139 -1.03 -15.76 -5.39
N GLN A 140 0.07 -16.37 -4.96
CA GLN A 140 0.11 -17.35 -3.89
C GLN A 140 0.58 -16.60 -2.62
N PRO A 141 -0.33 -16.16 -1.73
CA PRO A 141 0.05 -15.31 -0.62
C PRO A 141 1.05 -16.02 0.29
N ARG A 142 2.13 -15.32 0.65
CA ARG A 142 3.06 -15.86 1.64
C ARG A 142 2.38 -15.93 3.00
N PRO A 143 2.59 -17.02 3.76
CA PRO A 143 2.01 -17.15 5.08
C PRO A 143 2.51 -16.02 5.98
N PHE A 144 1.58 -15.43 6.73
CA PHE A 144 1.89 -14.44 7.76
C PHE A 144 2.86 -15.04 8.79
N GLY A 145 4.11 -14.57 8.86
CA GLY A 145 5.07 -15.23 9.75
C GLY A 145 6.51 -14.74 9.74
N GLY A 146 6.72 -13.48 10.14
CA GLY A 146 8.05 -13.07 10.60
C GLY A 146 8.38 -13.69 11.96
N SER A 147 9.46 -14.49 11.99
CA SER A 147 10.21 -15.04 13.12
C SER A 147 9.65 -16.28 13.88
N ALA A 148 10.39 -17.40 13.75
CA ALA A 148 10.58 -18.43 14.78
C ALA A 148 9.47 -19.46 15.10
N GLY A 149 8.81 -20.04 14.10
CA GLY A 149 8.28 -21.40 14.23
C GLY A 149 7.08 -21.60 15.19
N PHE A 150 6.38 -20.54 15.58
CA PHE A 150 5.09 -20.69 16.28
C PHE A 150 3.95 -20.77 15.28
N GLY A 151 3.57 -21.99 14.92
CA GLY A 151 2.36 -22.28 14.16
C GLY A 151 2.45 -21.89 12.69
N ALA A 152 3.53 -22.27 12.00
CA ALA A 152 3.54 -22.33 10.56
C ALA A 152 2.25 -23.05 10.13
N LYS A 153 1.27 -22.30 9.61
CA LYS A 153 0.10 -22.92 9.00
C LYS A 153 0.68 -23.86 7.95
N GLN A 154 0.51 -25.16 8.16
CA GLN A 154 1.06 -26.20 7.29
C GLN A 154 0.53 -26.09 5.86
N TYR A 155 -0.51 -25.27 5.66
CA TYR A 155 -1.11 -24.97 4.38
C TYR A 155 -0.81 -23.52 4.03
N ALA A 156 -0.09 -23.34 2.93
CA ALA A 156 -0.05 -22.05 2.26
C ALA A 156 -1.50 -21.64 1.90
N ASP A 157 -1.81 -20.35 2.03
CA ASP A 157 -3.12 -19.84 1.62
C ASP A 157 -3.32 -20.15 0.13
N PRO A 158 -4.50 -20.55 -0.34
CA PRO A 158 -4.70 -20.93 -1.74
C PRO A 158 -4.43 -19.74 -2.68
N GLU A 159 -4.05 -20.05 -3.92
CA GLU A 159 -3.91 -19.07 -5.00
C GLU A 159 -5.20 -18.24 -5.13
N ARG A 160 -5.03 -16.93 -5.16
CA ARG A 160 -6.15 -15.98 -5.27
C ARG A 160 -5.69 -14.65 -5.83
N VAL A 161 -6.65 -13.79 -6.17
CA VAL A 161 -6.38 -12.38 -6.47
C VAL A 161 -5.76 -11.70 -5.23
N PRO A 162 -4.78 -10.78 -5.40
CA PRO A 162 -4.23 -10.03 -4.28
C PRO A 162 -5.31 -9.24 -3.55
N LEU A 163 -5.19 -9.10 -2.24
CA LEU A 163 -6.13 -8.25 -1.50
C LEU A 163 -5.82 -6.78 -1.76
N ALA A 164 -6.84 -5.98 -2.07
CA ALA A 164 -6.68 -4.54 -2.23
C ALA A 164 -6.03 -3.88 -0.99
N ALA A 165 -6.42 -4.30 0.22
CA ALA A 165 -5.84 -3.80 1.47
C ALA A 165 -4.33 -4.15 1.66
N ARG A 166 -3.81 -5.11 0.89
CA ARG A 166 -2.39 -5.51 0.83
C ARG A 166 -1.74 -5.15 -0.50
N THR A 167 -2.40 -4.32 -1.28
CA THR A 167 -1.89 -3.76 -2.52
C THR A 167 -1.48 -2.31 -2.27
N VAL A 168 -0.32 -1.95 -2.80
CA VAL A 168 0.27 -0.62 -2.63
C VAL A 168 0.36 0.04 -3.99
N VAL A 169 -0.23 1.22 -4.11
CA VAL A 169 -0.27 1.99 -5.34
C VAL A 169 0.69 3.17 -5.22
N PHE A 170 1.62 3.26 -6.17
CA PHE A 170 2.45 4.43 -6.41
C PHE A 170 1.75 5.32 -7.43
N CYS A 171 1.50 6.58 -7.09
CA CYS A 171 0.84 7.53 -7.97
C CYS A 171 1.42 8.95 -7.82
N GLN A 172 1.07 9.83 -8.77
CA GLN A 172 1.53 11.21 -8.78
C GLN A 172 0.40 12.21 -8.54
N THR A 173 -0.79 11.96 -9.06
CA THR A 173 -1.88 12.95 -9.05
C THR A 173 -2.92 12.66 -7.97
N LEU A 174 -3.61 13.73 -7.54
CA LEU A 174 -4.70 13.64 -6.58
C LEU A 174 -5.83 12.69 -7.04
N ASP A 175 -6.15 12.69 -8.32
CA ASP A 175 -7.24 11.86 -8.85
C ASP A 175 -6.85 10.38 -8.91
N GLN A 176 -5.59 10.07 -9.23
CA GLN A 176 -5.05 8.70 -9.11
C GLN A 176 -5.11 8.21 -7.67
N THR A 177 -4.75 9.05 -6.70
CA THR A 177 -4.86 8.71 -5.27
C THR A 177 -6.31 8.44 -4.88
N ARG A 178 -7.26 9.27 -5.31
CA ARG A 178 -8.69 9.08 -5.03
C ARG A 178 -9.21 7.76 -5.61
N ALA A 179 -8.85 7.45 -6.84
CA ALA A 179 -9.20 6.19 -7.49
C ALA A 179 -8.65 4.98 -6.69
N ALA A 180 -7.36 5.00 -6.32
CA ALA A 180 -6.75 3.93 -5.53
C ALA A 180 -7.38 3.77 -4.14
N ARG A 181 -7.71 4.88 -3.47
CA ARG A 181 -8.41 4.86 -2.17
C ARG A 181 -9.83 4.33 -2.30
N TYR A 182 -10.53 4.63 -3.39
CA TYR A 182 -11.86 4.07 -3.67
C TYR A 182 -11.81 2.54 -3.78
N CYS A 183 -10.74 1.98 -4.34
CA CYS A 183 -10.49 0.53 -4.39
C CYS A 183 -10.07 -0.08 -3.05
N GLY A 184 -9.87 0.72 -1.99
CA GLY A 184 -9.42 0.25 -0.68
C GLY A 184 -7.94 -0.14 -0.63
N MET A 185 -7.13 0.41 -1.54
CA MET A 185 -5.68 0.16 -1.62
C MET A 185 -4.89 1.12 -0.73
N ARG A 186 -3.66 0.73 -0.41
CA ARG A 186 -2.67 1.62 0.22
C ARG A 186 -2.07 2.52 -0.85
N VAL A 187 -1.87 3.80 -0.53
CA VAL A 187 -1.38 4.78 -1.51
C VAL A 187 -0.13 5.47 -1.03
N LEU A 188 0.90 5.42 -1.88
CA LEU A 188 2.13 6.18 -1.74
C LEU A 188 2.16 7.20 -2.89
N CYS A 189 2.21 8.49 -2.54
CA CYS A 189 2.13 9.56 -3.52
C CYS A 189 3.44 10.32 -3.60
N PHE A 190 3.91 10.62 -4.82
CA PHE A 190 5.11 11.45 -5.03
C PHE A 190 4.85 12.95 -4.86
N GLN A 191 3.57 13.35 -4.88
CA GLN A 191 3.15 14.72 -4.60
C GLN A 191 2.46 14.78 -3.24
N ASP A 192 2.57 15.94 -2.59
CA ASP A 192 1.89 16.19 -1.32
C ASP A 192 0.37 16.04 -1.49
N ASN A 193 -0.22 15.14 -0.70
CA ASN A 193 -1.62 14.77 -0.82
C ASN A 193 -2.17 14.22 0.50
N ASP A 194 -3.20 14.87 1.02
CA ASP A 194 -3.91 14.49 2.26
C ASP A 194 -4.53 13.09 2.23
N PHE A 195 -4.74 12.52 1.03
CA PHE A 195 -5.34 11.19 0.85
C PHE A 195 -4.31 10.06 0.80
N ALA A 196 -3.01 10.36 0.73
CA ALA A 196 -1.96 9.35 0.68
C ALA A 196 -1.64 8.80 2.08
N ASP A 197 -1.31 7.51 2.17
CA ASP A 197 -0.84 6.92 3.43
C ASP A 197 0.60 7.40 3.77
N ALA A 198 1.40 7.71 2.74
CA ALA A 198 2.67 8.41 2.86
C ALA A 198 3.03 9.18 1.59
N ILE A 199 3.85 10.21 1.76
CA ILE A 199 4.39 11.04 0.68
C ILE A 199 5.85 10.66 0.48
N ILE A 200 6.23 10.39 -0.76
CA ILE A 200 7.59 10.06 -1.15
C ILE A 200 8.19 11.31 -1.80
N SER A 201 9.01 12.06 -1.06
CA SER A 201 9.68 13.26 -1.57
C SER A 201 10.83 12.92 -2.51
N GLU A 202 11.62 11.91 -2.13
CA GLU A 202 12.75 11.39 -2.87
C GLU A 202 12.77 9.88 -2.65
N VAL A 203 13.09 9.13 -3.71
CA VAL A 203 13.23 7.68 -3.62
C VAL A 203 14.72 7.36 -3.54
N ASP A 204 15.28 7.61 -2.36
CA ASP A 204 16.59 7.12 -1.99
C ASP A 204 16.43 5.65 -1.58
N PHE A 205 16.66 4.74 -2.52
CA PHE A 205 16.70 3.31 -2.24
C PHE A 205 18.11 2.92 -1.78
#